data_AF-A0A2Z7BLR4-F1
#
_entry.id   AF-A0A2Z7BLR4-F1
#
_cell.length_a   1.000
_cell.length_b   1.000
_cell.length_c   1.000
_cell.angle_alpha   90.00
_cell.angle_beta   90.00
_cell.angle_gamma   90.00
#
_symmetry.space_group_name_H-M   'P 1'
#
loop_
_entity.id
_entity.type
_entity.pdbx_description
1 polymer ?
#
loop_
_entity_poly.entity_id
_entity_poly.type
_entity_poly.pdbx_seq_one_letter_code
_entity_poly.pdbx_strand_id
1 'polypeptide(L)'
;MGGGMEAHKNRWIEDWSTARENLEHNFRWTRRNFALVGIFGIALPVLVYKGIVREFSMITISITIVVPYCLVETIVDYTTITVQEMQIALS
;
A
#
# COMPACT_ATOMS: atom_id res chain seq x y z
N MET A 1 -22.77 42.19 -5.54
CA MET A 1 -22.61 40.91 -6.24
C MET A 1 -23.21 41.08 -7.63
N GLY A 2 -22.42 40.94 -8.70
CA GLY A 2 -22.85 41.22 -10.06
C GLY A 2 -23.91 40.23 -10.54
N GLY A 3 -25.18 40.60 -10.41
CA GLY A 3 -26.31 39.91 -11.00
C GLY A 3 -26.43 40.31 -12.47
N GLY A 4 -26.05 39.41 -13.37
CA GLY A 4 -26.08 39.69 -14.81
C GLY A 4 -25.77 38.53 -15.74
N MET A 5 -25.67 37.30 -15.24
CA MET A 5 -25.66 36.10 -16.08
C MET A 5 -26.86 35.25 -15.70
N GLU A 6 -27.98 35.45 -16.39
CA GLU A 6 -29.10 34.53 -16.37
C GLU A 6 -28.72 33.28 -17.15
N ALA A 7 -27.83 32.45 -16.57
CA ALA A 7 -27.74 31.07 -16.99
C ALA A 7 -29.13 30.46 -16.80
N HIS A 8 -29.68 29.81 -17.82
CA HIS A 8 -31.00 29.19 -17.76
C HIS A 8 -31.02 28.14 -16.65
N LYS A 9 -31.53 28.51 -15.47
CA LYS A 9 -31.51 27.68 -14.27
C LYS A 9 -32.33 26.42 -14.52
N ASN A 10 -31.64 25.29 -14.59
CA ASN A 10 -32.31 24.00 -14.63
C ASN A 10 -32.63 23.59 -13.19
N ARG A 11 -33.92 23.62 -12.85
CA ARG A 11 -34.43 23.21 -11.54
C ARG A 11 -33.91 21.85 -11.09
N TRP A 12 -33.83 20.86 -11.99
CA TRP A 12 -33.34 19.53 -11.64
C TRP A 12 -31.85 19.53 -11.25
N ILE A 13 -31.05 20.41 -11.86
CA ILE A 13 -29.62 20.55 -11.56
C ILE A 13 -29.42 21.30 -10.24
N GLU A 14 -30.18 22.38 -10.03
CA GLU A 14 -30.10 23.13 -8.76
C GLU A 14 -30.57 22.27 -7.58
N ASP A 15 -31.68 21.53 -7.72
CA ASP A 15 -32.20 20.63 -6.67
C ASP A 15 -31.21 19.49 -6.39
N TRP A 16 -30.58 18.91 -7.42
CA TRP A 16 -29.57 17.87 -7.25
C TRP A 16 -28.28 18.38 -6.60
N SER A 17 -27.78 19.55 -7.00
CA SER A 17 -26.60 20.18 -6.36
C SER A 17 -26.89 20.46 -4.89
N THR A 18 -28.04 21.06 -4.61
CA THR A 18 -28.49 21.37 -3.24
C THR A 18 -28.59 20.10 -2.39
N ALA A 19 -29.11 19.00 -2.93
CA ALA A 19 -29.18 17.74 -2.21
C ALA A 19 -27.80 17.16 -1.88
N ARG A 20 -26.81 17.31 -2.77
CA ARG A 20 -25.43 16.83 -2.55
C ARG A 20 -24.67 17.68 -1.53
N GLU A 21 -24.86 18.98 -1.58
CA GLU A 21 -24.24 19.92 -0.65
C GLU A 21 -24.77 19.77 0.78
N ASN A 22 -25.96 19.19 0.95
CA ASN A 22 -26.63 19.00 2.25
C ASN A 22 -26.78 17.51 2.61
N LEU A 23 -25.93 16.64 2.08
CA LEU A 23 -25.99 15.19 2.32
C LEU A 23 -25.82 14.83 3.81
N GLU A 24 -25.05 15.63 4.54
CA GLU A 24 -24.78 15.48 5.97
C GLU A 24 -26.04 15.64 6.82
N HIS A 25 -26.98 16.49 6.41
CA HIS A 25 -28.26 16.66 7.11
C HIS A 25 -29.16 15.43 6.97
N ASN A 26 -28.99 14.67 5.89
CA ASN A 26 -29.74 13.44 5.62
C ASN A 26 -29.03 12.18 6.14
N PHE A 27 -27.80 12.33 6.64
CA PHE A 27 -27.02 11.19 7.12
C PHE A 27 -27.63 10.62 8.41
N ARG A 28 -27.73 9.29 8.47
CA ARG A 28 -28.26 8.57 9.64
C ARG A 28 -27.32 7.44 10.04
N TRP A 29 -27.11 7.28 11.34
CA TRP A 29 -26.39 6.13 11.88
C TRP A 29 -27.27 4.88 11.83
N THR A 30 -27.15 4.15 10.72
CA THR A 30 -27.77 2.85 10.53
C THR A 30 -26.71 1.76 10.61
N ARG A 31 -27.12 0.50 10.84
CA ARG A 31 -26.19 -0.65 10.87
C ARG A 31 -25.35 -0.76 9.59
N ARG A 32 -25.96 -0.48 8.42
CA ARG A 32 -25.25 -0.45 7.13
C ARG A 32 -24.23 0.68 7.07
N ASN A 33 -24.61 1.90 7.47
CA ASN A 33 -23.69 3.04 7.43
C ASN A 33 -22.53 2.87 8.42
N PHE A 34 -22.78 2.29 9.59
CA PHE A 34 -21.73 1.95 10.55
C PHE A 34 -20.77 0.90 9.98
N ALA A 35 -21.29 -0.14 9.31
CA ALA A 35 -20.45 -1.14 8.64
C ALA A 35 -19.60 -0.51 7.52
N LEU A 36 -20.18 0.38 6.71
CA LEU A 36 -19.45 1.08 5.65
C LEU A 36 -18.35 1.97 6.21
N VAL A 37 -18.64 2.75 7.26
CA VAL A 37 -17.63 3.58 7.94
C VAL A 37 -16.54 2.72 8.56
N GLY A 38 -16.88 1.58 9.17
CA GLY A 38 -15.89 0.66 9.74
C GLY A 38 -14.98 0.03 8.68
N ILE A 39 -15.54 -0.42 7.56
CA ILE A 39 -14.77 -1.05 6.48
C ILE A 39 -13.87 -0.02 5.79
N PHE A 40 -14.45 1.07 5.29
CA PHE A 40 -13.71 2.04 4.47
C PHE A 40 -12.92 3.04 5.31
N GLY A 41 -13.40 3.38 6.50
CA GLY A 41 -12.72 4.34 7.39
C GLY A 41 -11.62 3.72 8.26
N ILE A 42 -11.69 2.41 8.56
CA ILE A 42 -10.73 1.77 9.48
C ILE A 42 -10.10 0.53 8.86
N ALA A 43 -10.90 -0.47 8.48
CA ALA A 43 -10.37 -1.77 8.09
C ALA A 43 -9.45 -1.68 6.86
N LEU A 44 -9.88 -0.97 5.82
CA LEU A 44 -9.15 -0.86 4.56
C LEU A 44 -7.82 -0.10 4.73
N PRO A 45 -7.77 1.10 5.36
CA PRO A 45 -6.50 1.78 5.64
C PRO A 45 -5.51 0.94 6.47
N VAL A 46 -6.00 0.24 7.50
CA VAL A 46 -5.14 -0.59 8.37
C VAL A 46 -4.59 -1.79 7.61
N LEU A 47 -5.40 -2.46 6.80
CA LEU A 47 -4.97 -3.60 6.00
C LEU A 47 -3.93 -3.18 4.96
N VAL A 48 -4.16 -2.06 4.27
CA VAL A 48 -3.20 -1.51 3.30
C VAL A 48 -1.88 -1.18 3.99
N TYR A 49 -1.91 -0.46 5.10
CA TYR A 49 -0.70 -0.12 5.86
C TYR A 49 0.07 -1.37 6.30
N LYS A 50 -0.62 -2.34 6.92
CA LYS A 50 0.02 -3.59 7.36
C LYS A 50 0.59 -4.41 6.21
N GLY A 51 -0.12 -4.50 5.08
CA GLY A 51 0.34 -5.21 3.89
C GLY A 51 1.65 -4.61 3.38
N ILE A 52 1.64 -3.29 3.15
CA ILE A 52 2.81 -2.54 2.68
C ILE A 52 4.00 -2.71 3.64
N VAL A 53 3.81 -2.46 4.94
CA VAL A 53 4.90 -2.55 5.93
C VAL A 53 5.51 -3.95 5.98
N ARG A 54 4.68 -5.00 5.90
CA ARG A 54 5.16 -6.38 5.88
C ARG A 54 6.00 -6.67 4.64
N GLU A 55 5.54 -6.24 3.46
CA GLU A 55 6.29 -6.39 2.21
C GLU A 55 7.64 -5.67 2.27
N PHE A 56 7.66 -4.41 2.70
CA PHE A 56 8.90 -3.66 2.88
C PHE A 56 9.86 -4.36 3.85
N SER A 57 9.35 -4.88 4.98
CA SER A 57 10.18 -5.60 5.95
C SER A 57 10.79 -6.89 5.37
N MET A 58 10.02 -7.65 4.59
CA MET A 58 10.51 -8.86 3.93
C MET A 58 11.57 -8.54 2.86
N ILE A 59 11.36 -7.47 2.07
CA ILE A 59 12.32 -7.01 1.08
C ILE A 59 13.63 -6.58 1.74
N THR A 60 13.58 -5.80 2.82
CA THR A 60 14.78 -5.37 3.56
C THR A 60 15.56 -6.55 4.12
N ILE A 61 14.90 -7.53 4.76
CA ILE A 61 15.58 -8.73 5.29
C ILE A 61 16.25 -9.52 4.16
N SER A 62 15.58 -9.65 3.02
CA SER A 62 16.09 -10.40 1.87
C SER A 62 17.35 -9.76 1.30
N ILE A 63 17.33 -8.44 1.07
CA ILE A 63 18.46 -7.70 0.47
C ILE A 63 19.62 -7.54 1.46
N THR A 64 19.32 -7.20 2.72
CA THR A 64 20.36 -6.81 3.69
C THR A 64 20.97 -8.01 4.41
N ILE A 65 20.25 -9.13 4.52
CA ILE A 65 20.70 -10.31 5.29
C ILE A 65 20.82 -11.52 4.36
N VAL A 66 19.75 -11.97 3.70
CA VAL A 66 19.80 -13.26 2.98
C VAL A 66 20.80 -13.26 1.82
N VAL A 67 20.78 -12.22 0.97
CA VAL A 67 21.67 -12.10 -0.19
C VAL A 67 23.16 -12.09 0.20
N PRO A 68 23.63 -11.24 1.13
CA PRO A 68 25.04 -11.23 1.50
C PRO A 68 25.49 -12.52 2.19
N TYR A 69 24.64 -13.17 3.00
CA TYR A 69 24.99 -14.44 3.63
C TYR A 69 25.15 -15.57 2.58
N CYS A 70 24.24 -15.69 1.61
CA CYS A 70 24.41 -16.65 0.50
C CYS A 70 25.67 -16.39 -0.33
N LEU A 71 26.01 -15.13 -0.57
CA LEU A 71 27.25 -14.78 -1.29
C LEU A 71 28.49 -15.21 -0.52
N VAL A 72 28.52 -15.02 0.80
CA VAL A 72 29.65 -15.44 1.64
C VAL A 72 29.82 -16.96 1.60
N GLU A 73 28.76 -17.74 1.75
CA GLU A 73 28.85 -19.21 1.66
C GLU A 73 29.38 -19.66 0.30
N THR A 74 28.87 -19.06 -0.78
CA THR A 74 29.33 -19.37 -2.14
C THR A 74 30.82 -19.08 -2.29
N ILE A 75 31.31 -17.92 -1.81
CA ILE A 75 32.72 -17.56 -1.87
C ILE A 75 33.59 -18.54 -1.06
N VAL A 76 33.14 -18.92 0.14
CA VAL A 76 33.84 -19.90 0.98
C VAL A 76 33.97 -21.24 0.25
N ASP A 77 32.89 -21.74 -0.35
CA ASP A 77 32.93 -22.99 -1.11
C ASP A 77 33.93 -22.94 -2.26
N TYR A 78 33.92 -21.88 -3.07
CA TYR A 78 34.90 -21.69 -4.15
C TYR A 78 36.36 -21.67 -3.66
N THR A 79 36.62 -21.02 -2.52
CA THR A 79 37.97 -21.01 -1.94
C THR A 79 38.41 -22.38 -1.43
N THR A 80 37.51 -23.17 -0.85
CA THR A 80 37.86 -24.51 -0.37
C THR A 80 38.19 -25.46 -1.53
N ILE A 81 37.41 -25.40 -2.61
CA ILE A 81 37.63 -26.22 -3.81
C ILE A 81 38.98 -25.89 -4.45
N THR A 82 39.29 -24.61 -4.65
CA THR A 82 40.56 -24.18 -5.27
C THR A 82 41.78 -24.56 -4.43
N VAL A 83 41.69 -24.45 -3.11
CA VAL A 83 42.78 -24.89 -2.20
C VAL A 83 42.98 -26.41 -2.30
N GLN A 84 41.90 -27.17 -2.40
CA GLN A 84 41.96 -28.63 -2.53
C GLN A 84 42.58 -29.07 -3.86
N GLU A 85 42.24 -28.41 -4.96
CA GLU A 85 42.86 -28.65 -6.28
C GLU A 85 44.36 -28.34 -6.28
N MET A 86 44.79 -27.27 -5.61
CA MET A 86 46.22 -26.94 -5.47
C MET A 86 47.01 -27.98 -4.66
N GLN A 87 46.41 -28.54 -3.59
CA GLN A 87 47.07 -29.58 -2.79
C GLN A 87 47.27 -30.87 -3.59
N ILE A 88 46.28 -31.24 -4.42
CA ILE A 88 46.36 -32.41 -5.32
C ILE A 88 47.44 -32.20 -6.39
N ALA A 89 47.61 -30.98 -6.90
CA ALA A 89 48.62 -30.69 -7.92
C ALA A 89 50.07 -30.69 -7.39
N LEU A 90 50.26 -30.63 -6.06
CA LEU A 90 51.57 -30.60 -5.40
C LEU A 90 51.96 -31.93 -4.73
N SER A 91 51.04 -32.89 -4.67
CA SER A 91 51.26 -34.27 -4.18
C SER A 91 51.65 -35.23 -5.28
#